data_AF-A0AA42RXD7-F1
#
_entry.id   AF-A0AA42RXD7-F1
#
_cell.length_a   1.000
_cell.length_b   1.000
_cell.length_c   1.000
_cell.angle_alpha   90.00
_cell.angle_beta   90.00
_cell.angle_gamma   90.00
#
_symmetry.space_group_name_H-M   'P 1'
#
loop_
_entity.id
_entity.type
_entity.pdbx_description
1 polymer ?
#
loop_
_entity_poly.entity_id
_entity_poly.type
_entity_poly.pdbx_seq_one_letter_code
_entity_poly.pdbx_strand_id
1 'polypeptide(L)'
;MAQFQPGHVHIERTALSTNDHSYDLNINYEVAQDPKEGRGIEFRLHGSIEGKTVDEKFFLAKDQVLPSFLSVTTRKAQAYLAPPKKFETLGSPHKLYDAMFEDIRTKLDVKSGDPIKPEHLE
;
A
#
# COMPACT_ATOMS: atom_id res chain seq x y z
N MET A 1 2.94 -3.62 15.38
CA MET A 1 2.69 -2.18 15.49
C MET A 1 2.54 -1.57 14.11
N ALA A 2 1.87 -0.44 13.98
CA ALA A 2 1.79 0.30 12.72
C ALA A 2 2.09 1.78 13.01
N GLN A 3 2.99 2.37 12.23
CA GLN A 3 3.39 3.76 12.33
C GLN A 3 3.16 4.44 10.99
N PHE A 4 2.51 5.59 11.02
CA PHE A 4 2.26 6.43 9.86
C PHE A 4 3.15 7.66 9.89
N GLN A 5 3.74 7.96 8.74
CA GLN A 5 4.41 9.22 8.44
C GLN A 5 3.99 9.66 7.03
N PRO A 6 3.94 10.97 6.73
CA PRO A 6 3.63 11.44 5.38
C PRO A 6 4.58 10.82 4.32
N GLY A 7 4.05 10.00 3.40
CA GLY A 7 4.83 9.26 2.40
C GLY A 7 5.48 7.96 2.86
N HIS A 8 5.24 7.52 4.10
CA HIS A 8 5.83 6.30 4.64
C HIS A 8 4.94 5.64 5.69
N VAL A 9 4.73 4.34 5.55
CA VAL A 9 4.07 3.51 6.56
C VAL A 9 4.96 2.36 6.93
N HIS A 10 5.22 2.22 8.22
CA HIS A 10 5.89 1.06 8.77
C HIS A 10 4.88 0.18 9.50
N ILE A 11 4.91 -1.10 9.19
CA ILE A 11 4.05 -2.12 9.79
C ILE A 11 4.88 -3.32 10.20
N GLU A 12 4.83 -3.61 11.49
CA GLU A 12 5.48 -4.76 12.08
C GLU A 12 4.42 -5.65 12.75
N ARG A 13 4.62 -6.95 12.68
CA ARG A 13 3.89 -7.93 13.47
C ARG A 13 4.87 -8.98 13.91
N THR A 14 4.80 -9.35 15.18
CA THR A 14 5.57 -10.45 15.74
C THR A 14 4.63 -11.60 16.03
N ALA A 15 4.95 -12.78 15.50
CA ALA A 15 4.20 -14.00 15.74
C ALA A 15 4.17 -14.34 17.23
N LEU A 16 2.96 -14.51 17.78
CA LEU A 16 2.75 -14.94 19.16
C LEU A 16 2.68 -16.48 19.30
N SER A 17 2.65 -17.20 18.20
CA SER A 17 2.54 -18.67 18.16
C SER A 17 3.13 -19.22 16.86
N THR A 18 3.44 -20.53 16.81
CA THR A 18 4.00 -21.22 15.64
C THR A 18 3.08 -21.21 14.41
N ASN A 19 1.79 -20.95 14.60
CA ASN A 19 0.80 -20.82 13.54
C ASN A 19 0.53 -19.35 13.14
N ASP A 20 1.24 -18.39 13.75
CA ASP A 20 1.20 -16.96 13.43
C ASP A 20 2.42 -16.58 12.57
N HIS A 21 2.47 -15.34 12.07
CA HIS A 21 3.44 -14.92 11.06
C HIS A 21 4.03 -13.57 11.45
N SER A 22 5.35 -13.50 11.43
CA SER A 22 6.06 -12.24 11.64
C SER A 22 6.30 -11.55 10.32
N TYR A 23 6.07 -10.24 10.29
CA TYR A 23 6.46 -9.39 9.18
C TYR A 23 6.94 -8.04 9.68
N ASP A 24 7.88 -7.45 8.96
CA ASP A 24 8.35 -6.08 9.12
C ASP A 24 8.39 -5.46 7.73
N LEU A 25 7.47 -4.55 7.45
CA LEU A 25 7.27 -3.99 6.12
C LEU A 25 7.21 -2.48 6.18
N ASN A 26 7.86 -1.86 5.21
CA ASN A 26 7.91 -0.44 4.99
C ASN A 26 7.28 -0.16 3.62
N ILE A 27 6.27 0.71 3.61
CA ILE A 27 5.55 1.15 2.43
C ILE A 27 5.91 2.61 2.22
N ASN A 28 6.83 2.89 1.30
CA ASN A 28 7.10 4.25 0.87
C ASN A 28 6.22 4.59 -0.32
N TYR A 29 5.77 5.84 -0.38
CA TYR A 29 4.98 6.29 -1.51
C TYR A 29 5.18 7.79 -1.79
N GLU A 30 5.36 8.09 -3.06
CA GLU A 30 5.71 9.43 -3.53
C GLU A 30 5.00 9.77 -4.83
N VAL A 31 4.83 11.08 -5.09
CA VAL A 31 4.19 11.53 -6.33
C VAL A 31 5.17 11.33 -7.48
N ALA A 32 4.72 10.56 -8.46
CA ALA A 32 5.49 10.28 -9.66
C ALA A 32 4.66 10.64 -10.91
N GLN A 33 5.37 10.79 -12.03
CA GLN A 33 4.75 10.99 -13.33
C GLN A 33 5.18 9.87 -14.26
N ASP A 34 4.21 9.03 -14.62
CA ASP A 34 4.40 7.96 -15.59
C ASP A 34 4.09 8.49 -17.01
N PRO A 35 4.92 8.16 -18.02
CA PRO A 35 4.73 8.65 -19.39
C PRO A 35 3.46 8.11 -20.09
N LYS A 36 2.88 7.01 -19.60
CA LYS A 36 1.65 6.41 -20.16
C LYS A 36 0.43 6.78 -19.31
N GLU A 37 0.56 6.60 -18.01
CA GLU A 37 -0.53 6.73 -17.06
C GLU A 37 -0.73 8.17 -16.58
N GLY A 38 0.30 9.02 -16.69
CA GLY A 38 0.27 10.41 -16.25
C GLY A 38 0.67 10.55 -14.78
N ARG A 39 0.09 11.53 -14.08
CA ARG A 39 0.42 11.79 -12.67
C ARG A 39 -0.20 10.73 -11.76
N GLY A 40 0.55 10.25 -10.77
CA GLY A 40 0.09 9.25 -9.82
C GLY A 40 1.06 9.08 -8.65
N ILE A 41 0.97 7.95 -7.96
CA ILE A 41 1.85 7.60 -6.85
C ILE A 41 2.68 6.37 -7.22
N GLU A 42 3.99 6.47 -7.05
CA GLU A 42 4.86 5.30 -7.01
C GLU A 42 4.93 4.77 -5.57
N PHE A 43 4.65 3.48 -5.40
CA PHE A 43 4.74 2.76 -4.14
C PHE A 43 5.94 1.82 -4.16
N ARG A 44 6.61 1.74 -3.01
CA ARG A 44 7.64 0.74 -2.72
C ARG A 44 7.32 0.02 -1.42
N LEU A 45 6.94 -1.25 -1.54
CA LEU A 45 6.75 -2.17 -0.43
C LEU A 45 8.05 -2.94 -0.23
N HIS A 46 8.71 -2.79 0.91
CA HIS A 46 9.97 -3.47 1.16
C HIS A 46 10.14 -3.83 2.64
N GLY A 47 10.98 -4.83 2.93
CA GLY A 47 11.20 -5.32 4.27
C GLY A 47 11.32 -6.84 4.28
N SER A 48 10.67 -7.50 5.22
CA SER A 48 10.73 -8.95 5.36
C SER A 48 9.43 -9.56 5.89
N ILE A 49 9.05 -10.70 5.31
CA ILE A 49 7.89 -11.51 5.73
C ILE A 49 8.38 -12.94 5.98
N GLU A 50 8.23 -13.43 7.21
CA GLU A 50 8.71 -14.77 7.63
C GLU A 50 10.17 -15.06 7.22
N GLY A 51 11.04 -14.05 7.31
CA GLY A 51 12.45 -14.14 6.91
C GLY A 51 12.72 -14.05 5.42
N LYS A 52 11.69 -13.89 4.56
CA LYS A 52 11.85 -13.61 3.14
C LYS A 52 11.93 -12.11 2.91
N THR A 53 12.94 -11.65 2.18
CA THR A 53 13.05 -10.26 1.75
C THR A 53 11.95 -9.92 0.76
N VAL A 54 11.27 -8.80 1.00
CA VAL A 54 10.28 -8.20 0.11
C VAL A 54 10.88 -6.90 -0.43
N ASP A 55 10.82 -6.70 -1.74
CA ASP A 55 11.08 -5.41 -2.41
C ASP A 55 10.22 -5.38 -3.68
N GLU A 56 9.06 -4.77 -3.56
CA GLU A 56 8.05 -4.66 -4.61
C GLU A 56 7.83 -3.18 -4.92
N LYS A 57 7.86 -2.84 -6.20
CA LYS A 57 7.54 -1.49 -6.69
C LYS A 57 6.35 -1.54 -7.63
N PHE A 58 5.47 -0.55 -7.51
CA PHE A 58 4.32 -0.42 -8.39
C PHE A 58 3.82 1.02 -8.43
N PHE A 59 3.23 1.38 -9.55
CA PHE A 59 2.66 2.70 -9.77
C PHE A 59 1.13 2.59 -9.80
N LEU A 60 0.45 3.59 -9.24
CA LEU A 60 -0.99 3.76 -9.39
C LEU A 60 -1.28 5.18 -9.90
N ALA A 61 -2.03 5.26 -11.00
CA ALA A 61 -2.50 6.52 -11.56
C ALA A 61 -3.37 7.30 -10.55
N LYS A 62 -3.44 8.63 -10.71
CA LYS A 62 -4.21 9.52 -9.83
C LYS A 62 -5.65 9.06 -9.60
N ASP A 63 -6.30 8.53 -10.62
CA ASP A 63 -7.70 8.09 -10.56
C ASP A 63 -7.88 6.69 -9.95
N GLN A 64 -6.83 5.86 -9.95
CA GLN A 64 -6.85 4.50 -9.38
C GLN A 64 -6.27 4.43 -7.96
N VAL A 65 -5.39 5.36 -7.59
CA VAL A 65 -4.62 5.23 -6.35
C VAL A 65 -5.52 5.21 -5.13
N LEU A 66 -6.47 6.14 -4.99
CA LEU A 66 -7.37 6.24 -3.84
C LEU A 66 -8.24 4.98 -3.64
N PRO A 67 -8.90 4.41 -4.68
CA PRO A 67 -9.70 3.19 -4.49
C PRO A 67 -8.85 1.91 -4.34
N SER A 68 -7.64 1.85 -4.91
CA SER A 68 -6.96 0.56 -5.12
C SER A 68 -5.68 0.34 -4.29
N PHE A 69 -5.07 1.38 -3.71
CA PHE A 69 -3.74 1.26 -3.08
C PHE A 69 -3.68 0.19 -1.98
N LEU A 70 -4.69 0.11 -1.11
CA LEU A 70 -4.73 -0.90 -0.05
C LEU A 70 -4.82 -2.31 -0.62
N SER A 71 -5.70 -2.52 -1.60
CA SER A 71 -5.94 -3.84 -2.20
C SER A 71 -4.67 -4.35 -2.90
N VAL A 72 -4.03 -3.49 -3.69
CA VAL A 72 -2.79 -3.83 -4.40
C VAL A 72 -1.64 -4.12 -3.42
N THR A 73 -1.46 -3.27 -2.41
CA THR A 73 -0.40 -3.45 -1.40
C THR A 73 -0.61 -4.75 -0.61
N THR A 74 -1.85 -5.01 -0.18
CA THR A 74 -2.22 -6.23 0.55
C THR A 74 -1.99 -7.47 -0.29
N ARG A 75 -2.40 -7.46 -1.57
CA ARG A 75 -2.21 -8.58 -2.48
C ARG A 75 -0.73 -8.89 -2.70
N LYS A 76 0.11 -7.85 -2.85
CA LYS A 76 1.56 -8.02 -2.98
C LYS A 76 2.19 -8.61 -1.72
N ALA A 77 1.85 -8.10 -0.54
CA ALA A 77 2.33 -8.66 0.72
C ALA A 77 1.86 -10.12 0.93
N GLN A 78 0.59 -10.40 0.61
CA GLN A 78 -0.02 -11.72 0.71
C GLN A 78 0.68 -12.77 -0.17
N ALA A 79 1.26 -12.38 -1.31
CA ALA A 79 1.96 -13.31 -2.21
C ALA A 79 3.22 -13.95 -1.57
N TYR A 80 3.79 -13.35 -0.52
CA TYR A 80 4.96 -13.89 0.17
C TYR A 80 4.60 -14.90 1.27
N LEU A 81 3.34 -14.90 1.72
CA LEU A 81 2.81 -15.81 2.72
C LEU A 81 2.35 -17.12 2.08
N ALA A 82 2.73 -18.25 2.70
CA ALA A 82 2.29 -19.57 2.24
C ALA A 82 0.83 -19.83 2.66
N PRO A 83 -0.02 -20.44 1.82
CA PRO A 83 -1.35 -20.88 2.26
C PRO A 83 -1.24 -21.80 3.48
N PRO A 84 -2.11 -21.68 4.52
CA PRO A 84 -3.33 -20.87 4.62
C PRO A 84 -3.15 -19.48 5.25
N LYS A 85 -1.90 -19.02 5.42
CA LYS A 85 -1.52 -17.79 6.13
C LYS A 85 -2.12 -16.57 5.44
N LYS A 86 -2.77 -15.69 6.19
CA LYS A 86 -3.36 -14.45 5.66
C LYS A 86 -2.55 -13.26 6.13
N PHE A 87 -2.35 -12.31 5.24
CA PHE A 87 -1.84 -11.01 5.59
C PHE A 87 -2.94 -10.29 6.34
N GLU A 88 -2.85 -10.29 7.66
CA GLU A 88 -3.73 -9.47 8.48
C GLU A 88 -3.39 -8.02 8.19
N THR A 89 -4.32 -7.37 7.49
CA THR A 89 -4.26 -5.98 7.10
C THR A 89 -3.90 -5.11 8.30
N LEU A 90 -3.08 -4.09 8.02
CA LEU A 90 -2.74 -2.95 8.87
C LEU A 90 -3.61 -2.87 10.14
N GLY A 91 -3.08 -3.32 11.29
CA GLY A 91 -3.81 -3.70 12.52
C GLY A 91 -4.64 -2.61 13.25
N SER A 92 -4.99 -1.51 12.57
CA SER A 92 -6.08 -0.60 12.92
C SER A 92 -6.61 0.02 11.63
N PRO A 93 -7.52 -0.69 10.92
CA PRO A 93 -7.75 -0.49 9.49
C PRO A 93 -8.32 0.87 9.11
N HIS A 94 -8.92 1.62 10.03
CA HIS A 94 -9.48 2.95 9.71
C HIS A 94 -8.44 4.06 9.83
N LYS A 95 -7.78 4.22 10.98
CA LYS A 95 -6.91 5.40 11.21
C LYS A 95 -5.70 5.48 10.28
N LEU A 96 -5.06 4.33 10.02
CA LEU A 96 -3.89 4.29 9.14
C LEU A 96 -4.29 4.50 7.68
N TYR A 97 -5.43 3.92 7.29
CA TYR A 97 -5.99 4.10 5.98
C TYR A 97 -6.40 5.55 5.73
N ASP A 98 -7.18 6.14 6.64
CA ASP A 98 -7.59 7.55 6.55
C ASP A 98 -6.37 8.47 6.44
N ALA A 99 -5.32 8.24 7.26
CA ALA A 99 -4.09 9.03 7.19
C ALA A 99 -3.36 8.90 5.84
N MET A 100 -3.21 7.67 5.31
CA MET A 100 -2.64 7.46 3.97
C MET A 100 -3.51 8.09 2.88
N PHE A 101 -4.82 7.94 2.98
CA PHE A 101 -5.78 8.46 2.02
C PHE A 101 -5.72 10.00 1.97
N GLU A 102 -5.74 10.66 3.11
CA GLU A 102 -5.63 12.12 3.21
C GLU A 102 -4.28 12.63 2.69
N ASP A 103 -3.18 11.95 3.02
CA ASP A 103 -1.84 12.31 2.55
C ASP A 103 -1.71 12.15 1.02
N ILE A 104 -2.13 11.01 0.46
CA ILE A 104 -2.13 10.77 -0.99
C ILE A 104 -3.01 11.79 -1.70
N ARG A 105 -4.23 12.03 -1.18
CA ARG A 105 -5.15 13.03 -1.74
C ARG A 105 -4.53 14.41 -1.78
N THR A 106 -3.86 14.82 -0.71
CA THR A 106 -3.19 16.12 -0.60
C THR A 106 -2.01 16.23 -1.55
N LYS A 107 -1.15 15.19 -1.59
CA LYS A 107 0.02 15.13 -2.47
C LYS A 107 -0.33 15.19 -3.96
N LEU A 108 -1.45 14.59 -4.34
CA LEU A 108 -1.92 14.57 -5.73
C LEU A 108 -2.86 15.72 -6.11
N ASP A 109 -3.20 16.60 -5.17
CA ASP A 109 -4.23 17.64 -5.34
C ASP A 109 -5.53 17.05 -5.94
N VAL A 110 -5.97 15.89 -5.44
CA VAL A 110 -7.17 15.21 -5.95
C VAL A 110 -8.42 15.95 -5.47
N LYS A 111 -9.20 16.47 -6.42
CA LYS A 111 -10.47 17.15 -6.16
C LYS A 111 -11.64 16.21 -6.48
N SER A 112 -12.73 16.32 -5.73
CA SER A 112 -13.96 15.61 -6.04
C SER A 112 -14.45 16.02 -7.42
N GLY A 113 -14.66 15.06 -8.32
CA GLY A 113 -15.02 15.30 -9.72
C GLY A 113 -13.85 15.29 -10.70
N ASP A 114 -12.63 14.91 -10.26
CA ASP A 114 -11.52 14.67 -11.19
C ASP A 114 -11.88 13.58 -12.23
N PRO A 115 -11.53 13.79 -13.51
CA PRO A 115 -11.84 12.82 -14.56
C PRO A 115 -11.12 11.49 -14.33
N ILE A 116 -11.87 10.40 -14.34
CA ILE A 116 -11.34 9.03 -14.36
C ILE A 116 -11.16 8.63 -15.82
N LYS A 117 -10.02 8.02 -16.16
CA LYS A 117 -9.82 7.49 -17.50
C LYS A 117 -10.81 6.32 -17.74
N PRO A 118 -11.56 6.30 -18.86
CA PRO A 118 -12.51 5.22 -19.15
C PRO A 118 -11.86 3.84 -19.14
N GLU A 119 -10.59 3.77 -19.56
CA GLU A 119 -9.74 2.56 -19.61
C GLU A 119 -9.53 1.91 -18.23
N HIS A 120 -9.88 2.58 -17.14
CA HIS A 120 -9.71 2.10 -15.76
C HIS A 120 -11.01 1.62 -15.11
N LEU A 121 -12.13 1.62 -15.85
CA LEU A 121 -13.46 1.20 -15.38
C LEU A 121 -13.89 -0.18 -15.89
N GLU A 122 -13.04 -0.88 -16.64
CA GLU A 122 -13.33 -2.21 -17.22
C GLU A 122 -13.03 -3.38 -16.28
#